data_AF-A0A3S1KTP9-F1
#
_entry.id   AF-A0A3S1KTP9-F1
#
_cell.length_a   1.000
_cell.length_b   1.000
_cell.length_c   1.000
_cell.angle_alpha   90.00
_cell.angle_beta   90.00
_cell.angle_gamma   90.00
#
_symmetry.space_group_name_H-M   'P 1'
#
loop_
_entity.id
_entity.type
_entity.pdbx_description
1 polymer ?
#
loop_
_entity_poly.entity_id
_entity_poly.type
_entity_poly.pdbx_seq_one_letter_code
_entity_poly.pdbx_strand_id
1 'polypeptide(L)'
;MHDARRVRCARGRRAAFTSIACRQLVRGRIFAKNRGSSVLMNAQQTTIITPRRGWFDLDFWHLWRYRDLLLLFAMRDIKVRYKQTLLGPAWLILQPLALTAALTTVISGIAGISTGGHPAPIFYLTALVLWSYFSQVVSTASQVFIANGHLFSKIYFPRLVVPVSSLLSNSVALAIQLGVALAFLLWYQLTGKVDGLSWRLALFPLVIIQIAAFSLAVGLCLGASTAKYRDTAHMTPFLIQIWLFVTPIIFPFSAIPEQYRTLTGFLNPLAVIIDEWRWCFFGTSAVGAPQIAAALVTTSVVLFIGVVIFQRVERTAMDML
;
A
#
# COMPACT_ATOMS: atom_id res chain seq x y z
N MET A 1 -4.32 45.18 -51.60
CA MET A 1 -3.91 43.80 -51.94
C MET A 1 -3.27 43.19 -50.70
N HIS A 2 -4.06 42.44 -49.93
CA HIS A 2 -3.97 40.96 -49.77
C HIS A 2 -2.77 40.53 -48.92
N ASP A 3 -2.85 39.66 -47.93
CA ASP A 3 -3.93 38.92 -47.27
C ASP A 3 -3.29 38.32 -46.00
N ALA A 4 -3.96 38.38 -44.86
CA ALA A 4 -3.49 37.88 -43.57
C ALA A 4 -4.34 36.67 -43.15
N ARG A 5 -3.71 35.52 -42.92
CA ARG A 5 -4.36 34.34 -42.29
C ARG A 5 -3.70 34.09 -40.93
N ARG A 6 -4.32 34.56 -39.83
CA ARG A 6 -5.38 33.92 -39.01
C ARG A 6 -4.90 32.70 -38.21
N VAL A 7 -4.57 32.95 -36.94
CA VAL A 7 -4.70 31.96 -35.84
C VAL A 7 -5.96 32.34 -35.06
N ARG A 8 -6.90 31.41 -34.99
CA ARG A 8 -8.24 31.57 -34.42
C ARG A 8 -8.19 31.16 -32.94
N CYS A 9 -8.31 32.11 -32.01
CA CYS A 9 -8.68 31.84 -30.62
C CYS A 9 -10.11 32.32 -30.40
N ALA A 10 -11.01 31.39 -30.05
CA ALA A 10 -12.40 31.69 -29.76
C ALA A 10 -12.50 32.55 -28.50
N ARG A 11 -13.01 33.78 -28.66
CA ARG A 11 -13.18 34.77 -27.61
C ARG A 11 -14.66 34.88 -27.26
N GLY A 12 -15.01 34.52 -26.04
CA GLY A 12 -16.27 34.90 -25.40
C GLY A 12 -16.08 36.15 -24.54
N ARG A 13 -16.39 37.31 -25.12
CA ARG A 13 -16.89 38.57 -24.52
C ARG A 13 -16.07 39.33 -23.44
N ARG A 14 -15.78 40.59 -23.82
CA ARG A 14 -15.79 41.85 -23.04
C ARG A 14 -14.69 41.98 -21.95
N ALA A 15 -14.04 43.11 -21.70
CA ALA A 15 -14.11 44.48 -22.19
C ALA A 15 -12.74 45.15 -21.97
N ALA A 16 -12.56 46.30 -22.63
CA ALA A 16 -11.64 47.42 -22.42
C ALA A 16 -10.58 47.32 -21.31
N PHE A 17 -9.31 47.63 -21.63
CA PHE A 17 -8.57 48.72 -20.99
C PHE A 17 -7.34 49.11 -21.85
N THR A 18 -7.27 50.41 -22.13
CA THR A 18 -6.18 51.30 -22.59
C THR A 18 -4.77 50.88 -22.16
N SER A 19 -3.79 50.76 -23.06
CA SER A 19 -2.94 51.81 -23.68
C SER A 19 -1.54 51.88 -23.03
N ILE A 20 -0.54 52.24 -23.85
CA ILE A 20 0.79 52.81 -23.51
C ILE A 20 2.00 51.88 -23.75
N ALA A 21 2.83 52.36 -24.69
CA ALA A 21 4.27 52.11 -24.87
C ALA A 21 4.70 50.68 -25.28
N CYS A 22 5.70 50.45 -26.13
CA CYS A 22 6.76 51.29 -26.63
C CYS A 22 7.20 50.71 -27.98
N ARG A 23 7.09 51.51 -29.04
CA ARG A 23 7.54 51.19 -30.40
C ARG A 23 8.81 51.99 -30.63
N GLN A 24 9.98 51.37 -30.47
CA GLN A 24 11.30 51.83 -30.90
C GLN A 24 12.28 50.75 -30.41
N LEU A 25 13.01 49.99 -31.24
CA LEU A 25 14.22 50.45 -31.89
C LEU A 25 14.82 49.34 -32.77
N VAL A 26 15.33 49.76 -33.93
CA VAL A 26 16.48 49.22 -34.69
C VAL A 26 16.27 47.95 -35.54
N ARG A 27 15.95 48.23 -36.81
CA ARG A 27 16.53 47.57 -37.99
C ARG A 27 18.06 47.76 -37.99
N GLY A 28 18.81 46.68 -38.16
CA GLY A 28 20.22 46.70 -38.54
C GLY A 28 20.57 45.42 -39.28
N ARG A 29 20.75 45.51 -40.61
CA ARG A 29 21.41 44.49 -41.44
C ARG A 29 22.85 44.34 -40.96
N ILE A 30 23.43 43.13 -41.03
CA ILE A 30 24.77 42.87 -41.58
C ILE A 30 24.93 41.37 -41.85
N PHE A 31 25.48 41.10 -43.04
CA PHE A 31 26.01 39.86 -43.60
C PHE A 31 27.03 39.16 -42.68
N ALA A 32 27.02 37.83 -42.57
CA ALA A 32 28.24 37.00 -42.54
C ALA A 32 27.92 35.48 -42.50
N LYS A 33 28.06 34.86 -43.68
CA LYS A 33 28.88 33.67 -43.95
C LYS A 33 29.43 32.89 -42.72
N ASN A 34 29.14 31.59 -42.74
CA ASN A 34 30.08 30.46 -42.62
C ASN A 34 29.91 29.48 -41.44
N ARG A 35 30.08 28.22 -41.84
CA ARG A 35 30.46 27.01 -41.09
C ARG A 35 29.37 26.18 -40.42
N GLY A 36 29.18 25.02 -41.08
CA GLY A 36 28.61 23.80 -40.57
C GLY A 36 28.91 23.57 -39.09
N SER A 37 27.83 23.46 -38.35
CA SER A 37 27.75 22.72 -37.10
C SER A 37 26.41 22.02 -37.18
N SER A 38 26.44 20.74 -37.54
CA SER A 38 25.32 19.82 -37.34
C SER A 38 25.12 19.70 -35.83
N VAL A 39 24.46 20.70 -35.25
CA VAL A 39 23.88 20.59 -33.92
C VAL A 39 22.83 19.52 -34.04
N LEU A 40 23.14 18.32 -33.53
CA LEU A 40 22.17 17.28 -33.28
C LEU A 40 21.07 17.93 -32.44
N MET A 41 19.95 18.26 -33.07
CA MET A 41 18.71 18.65 -32.39
C MET A 41 18.35 17.47 -31.51
N ASN A 42 18.77 17.56 -30.26
CA ASN A 42 18.35 16.69 -29.18
C ASN A 42 16.83 16.75 -29.22
N ALA A 43 16.19 15.64 -29.61
CA ALA A 43 14.76 15.55 -29.72
C ALA A 43 14.19 15.81 -28.33
N GLN A 44 13.79 17.07 -28.09
CA GLN A 44 13.10 17.45 -26.87
C GLN A 44 11.82 16.62 -26.84
N GLN A 45 11.85 15.55 -26.06
CA GLN A 45 10.69 14.74 -25.78
C GLN A 45 9.65 15.68 -25.18
N THR A 46 8.70 16.07 -26.02
CA THR A 46 7.64 16.98 -25.63
C THR A 46 6.63 16.14 -24.86
N THR A 47 6.72 16.16 -23.53
CA THR A 47 5.76 15.48 -22.67
C THR A 47 4.46 16.29 -22.67
N ILE A 48 3.49 15.89 -23.50
CA ILE A 48 2.17 16.52 -23.52
C ILE A 48 1.40 16.06 -22.27
N ILE A 49 1.30 16.94 -21.28
CA ILE A 49 0.48 16.72 -20.09
C ILE A 49 -0.99 16.93 -20.49
N THR A 50 -1.67 15.85 -20.84
CA THR A 50 -3.12 15.89 -21.06
C THR A 50 -3.84 15.82 -19.71
N PRO A 51 -4.88 16.65 -19.47
CA PRO A 51 -5.67 16.56 -18.25
C PRO A 51 -6.45 15.23 -18.28
N ARG A 52 -6.20 14.35 -17.29
CA ARG A 52 -6.98 13.12 -17.11
C ARG A 52 -8.45 13.47 -16.83
N ARG A 53 -9.35 13.09 -17.75
CA ARG A 53 -10.77 13.48 -17.73
C ARG A 53 -11.73 12.40 -17.19
N GLY A 54 -11.27 11.16 -16.96
CA GLY A 54 -12.15 10.06 -16.50
C GLY A 54 -12.13 9.81 -14.99
N TRP A 55 -13.25 9.29 -14.45
CA TRP A 55 -13.34 8.69 -13.11
C TRP A 55 -12.64 7.30 -13.05
N PHE A 56 -12.38 6.69 -14.22
CA PHE A 56 -11.91 5.32 -14.40
C PHE A 56 -10.57 5.21 -15.12
N ASP A 57 -9.76 6.27 -15.14
CA ASP A 57 -8.45 6.28 -15.82
C ASP A 57 -7.39 5.56 -14.95
N LEU A 58 -7.69 4.31 -14.62
CA LEU A 58 -6.83 3.38 -13.90
C LEU A 58 -5.76 2.85 -14.85
N ASP A 59 -4.82 3.70 -15.25
CA ASP A 59 -3.70 3.21 -16.05
C ASP A 59 -2.72 2.42 -15.17
N PHE A 60 -3.03 1.15 -14.92
CA PHE A 60 -2.07 0.20 -14.35
C PHE A 60 -0.80 0.10 -15.21
N TRP A 61 -0.91 0.36 -16.52
CA TRP A 61 0.21 0.48 -17.44
C TRP A 61 1.16 1.65 -17.10
N HIS A 62 0.62 2.76 -16.60
CA HIS A 62 1.46 3.88 -16.16
C HIS A 62 2.23 3.52 -14.89
N LEU A 63 1.63 2.81 -13.92
CA LEU A 63 2.37 2.34 -12.73
C LEU A 63 3.57 1.47 -13.10
N TRP A 64 3.42 0.59 -14.09
CA TRP A 64 4.52 -0.23 -14.59
C TRP A 64 5.66 0.61 -15.20
N ARG A 65 5.33 1.72 -15.87
CA ARG A 65 6.32 2.67 -16.41
C ARG A 65 7.10 3.40 -15.30
N TYR A 66 6.55 3.51 -14.10
CA TYR A 66 7.20 4.11 -12.92
C TYR A 66 7.82 3.08 -11.96
N ARG A 67 8.09 1.84 -12.40
CA ARG A 67 8.71 0.79 -11.56
C ARG A 67 10.04 1.19 -10.93
N ASP A 68 10.86 1.97 -11.63
CA ASP A 68 12.15 2.42 -11.10
C ASP A 68 11.93 3.42 -9.95
N LEU A 69 10.91 4.27 -10.08
CA LEU A 69 10.50 5.20 -9.03
C LEU A 69 9.90 4.44 -7.84
N LEU A 70 9.05 3.44 -8.09
CA LEU A 70 8.49 2.55 -7.05
C LEU A 70 9.60 1.90 -6.22
N LEU A 71 10.61 1.32 -6.88
CA LEU A 71 11.75 0.69 -6.22
C LEU A 71 12.60 1.71 -5.46
N LEU A 72 12.81 2.90 -6.03
CA LEU A 72 13.54 3.98 -5.35
C LEU A 72 12.86 4.40 -4.06
N PHE A 73 11.53 4.61 -4.08
CA PHE A 73 10.76 4.91 -2.88
C PHE A 73 10.82 3.77 -1.86
N ALA A 74 10.63 2.52 -2.30
CA ALA A 74 10.69 1.36 -1.41
C ALA A 74 12.06 1.23 -0.73
N MET A 75 13.15 1.37 -1.49
CA MET A 75 14.51 1.36 -0.97
C MET A 75 14.78 2.52 -0.01
N ARG A 76 14.29 3.71 -0.33
CA ARG A 76 14.38 4.89 0.55
C ARG A 76 13.71 4.61 1.88
N ASP A 77 12.48 4.10 1.86
CA ASP A 77 11.69 3.85 3.06
C ASP A 77 12.35 2.80 3.97
N ILE A 78 12.91 1.73 3.40
CA ILE A 78 13.71 0.74 4.14
C ILE A 78 14.93 1.40 4.78
N LYS A 79 15.72 2.14 4.00
CA LYS A 79 16.94 2.80 4.50
C LYS A 79 16.62 3.78 5.62
N VAL A 80 15.58 4.59 5.47
CA VAL A 80 15.17 5.58 6.47
C VAL A 80 14.69 4.91 7.76
N ARG A 81 13.91 3.81 7.66
CA ARG A 81 13.34 3.12 8.83
C ARG A 81 14.39 2.52 9.76
N TYR A 82 15.48 2.00 9.23
CA TYR A 82 16.54 1.37 10.03
C TYR A 82 17.79 2.24 10.19
N LYS A 83 17.78 3.47 9.65
CA LYS A 83 18.83 4.45 9.89
C LYS A 83 18.73 4.94 11.33
N GLN A 84 19.87 5.11 12.01
CA GLN A 84 19.96 5.67 13.36
C GLN A 84 19.27 4.86 14.48
N THR A 85 18.95 3.59 14.26
CA THR A 85 18.45 2.69 15.32
C THR A 85 19.57 1.81 15.88
N LEU A 86 19.67 1.68 17.21
CA LEU A 86 20.68 0.85 17.88
C LEU A 86 20.62 -0.63 17.44
N LEU A 87 19.41 -1.18 17.36
CA LEU A 87 19.15 -2.59 17.04
C LEU A 87 18.95 -2.86 15.54
N GLY A 88 18.76 -1.82 14.73
CA GLY A 88 18.63 -1.97 13.27
C GLY A 88 17.48 -2.90 12.86
N PRO A 89 17.70 -3.74 11.82
CA PRO A 89 16.74 -4.74 11.35
C PRO A 89 16.34 -5.80 12.39
N ALA A 90 17.09 -5.97 13.50
CA ALA A 90 16.75 -6.95 14.53
C ALA A 90 15.36 -6.70 15.14
N TRP A 91 14.87 -5.45 15.12
CA TRP A 91 13.51 -5.10 15.53
C TRP A 91 12.42 -5.85 14.77
N LEU A 92 12.66 -6.19 13.49
CA LEU A 92 11.71 -6.94 12.67
C LEU A 92 11.42 -8.32 13.22
N ILE A 93 12.37 -8.90 13.95
CA ILE A 93 12.29 -10.25 14.54
C ILE A 93 11.91 -10.13 16.02
N LEU A 94 12.54 -9.21 16.74
CA LEU A 94 12.35 -9.05 18.18
C LEU A 94 10.89 -8.73 18.54
N GLN A 95 10.26 -7.82 17.81
CA GLN A 95 8.89 -7.40 18.09
C GLN A 95 7.85 -8.54 17.98
N PRO A 96 7.74 -9.28 16.86
CA PRO A 96 6.78 -10.38 16.76
C PRO A 96 7.10 -11.54 17.71
N LEU A 97 8.38 -11.81 18.00
CA LEU A 97 8.76 -12.85 18.97
C LEU A 97 8.38 -12.45 20.40
N ALA A 98 8.63 -11.20 20.80
CA ALA A 98 8.25 -10.71 22.12
C ALA A 98 6.72 -10.76 22.31
N LEU A 99 5.96 -10.34 21.30
CA LEU A 99 4.49 -10.42 21.35
C LEU A 99 3.99 -11.87 21.34
N THR A 100 4.62 -12.75 20.56
CA THR A 100 4.33 -14.20 20.57
C THR A 100 4.57 -14.81 21.95
N ALA A 101 5.69 -14.47 22.59
CA ALA A 101 6.00 -14.93 23.93
C ALA A 101 4.97 -14.42 24.94
N ALA A 102 4.60 -13.14 24.86
CA ALA A 102 3.57 -12.57 25.72
C ALA A 102 2.21 -13.26 25.54
N LEU A 103 1.75 -13.46 24.30
CA LEU A 103 0.50 -14.16 24.02
C LEU A 103 0.55 -15.62 24.46
N THR A 104 1.66 -16.32 24.24
CA THR A 104 1.83 -17.70 24.71
C THR A 104 1.71 -17.81 26.22
N THR A 105 2.40 -16.94 26.96
CA THR A 105 2.39 -16.97 28.43
C THR A 105 1.04 -16.55 28.99
N VAL A 106 0.45 -15.47 28.50
CA VAL A 106 -0.79 -14.91 29.05
C VAL A 106 -2.02 -15.69 28.58
N ILE A 107 -2.14 -15.96 27.28
CA ILE A 107 -3.36 -16.53 26.72
C ILE A 107 -3.39 -18.05 26.85
N SER A 108 -2.30 -18.73 26.45
CA SER A 108 -2.25 -20.19 26.51
C SER A 108 -1.78 -20.70 27.87
N GLY A 109 -0.88 -19.98 28.53
CA GLY A 109 -0.41 -20.33 29.88
C GLY A 109 -1.43 -19.99 30.96
N ILE A 110 -1.71 -18.70 31.16
CA ILE A 110 -2.57 -18.24 32.27
C ILE A 110 -4.06 -18.45 31.97
N ALA A 111 -4.54 -18.04 30.79
CA ALA A 111 -5.96 -18.11 30.45
C ALA A 111 -6.43 -19.49 29.93
N GLY A 112 -5.49 -20.41 29.65
CA GLY A 112 -5.81 -21.79 29.25
C GLY A 112 -6.57 -21.93 27.94
N ILE A 113 -6.54 -20.92 27.06
CA ILE A 113 -7.27 -20.95 25.79
C ILE A 113 -6.59 -21.93 24.83
N SER A 114 -7.37 -22.88 24.32
CA SER A 114 -6.89 -23.89 23.37
C SER A 114 -6.53 -23.28 22.01
N THR A 115 -5.36 -23.65 21.51
CA THR A 115 -4.82 -23.25 20.20
C THR A 115 -5.14 -24.26 19.10
N GLY A 116 -6.23 -25.03 19.26
CA GLY A 116 -6.66 -26.03 18.29
C GLY A 116 -5.72 -27.23 18.16
N GLY A 117 -5.01 -27.59 19.25
CA GLY A 117 -4.09 -28.73 19.28
C GLY A 117 -2.68 -28.44 18.75
N HIS A 118 -2.40 -27.22 18.31
CA HIS A 118 -1.07 -26.83 17.81
C HIS A 118 -0.24 -26.12 18.89
N PRO A 119 1.11 -26.21 18.86
CA PRO A 119 1.95 -25.49 19.82
C PRO A 119 1.67 -23.99 19.80
N ALA A 120 1.39 -23.42 20.97
CA ALA A 120 0.97 -22.03 21.10
C ALA A 120 1.92 -20.99 20.45
N PRO A 121 3.26 -21.09 20.60
CA PRO A 121 4.17 -20.12 19.98
C PRO A 121 4.02 -20.02 18.46
N ILE A 122 3.91 -21.14 17.75
CA ILE A 122 3.78 -21.11 16.29
C ILE A 122 2.39 -20.67 15.84
N PHE A 123 1.35 -21.01 16.62
CA PHE A 123 -0.02 -20.58 16.36
C PHE A 123 -0.17 -19.05 16.40
N TYR A 124 0.47 -18.39 17.37
CA TYR A 124 0.47 -16.92 17.47
C TYR A 124 1.41 -16.29 16.45
N LEU A 125 2.64 -16.81 16.32
CA LEU A 125 3.64 -16.25 15.41
C LEU A 125 3.14 -16.18 13.97
N THR A 126 2.53 -17.26 13.47
CA THR A 126 2.00 -17.33 12.10
C THR A 126 0.96 -16.24 11.82
N ALA A 127 0.01 -16.03 12.73
CA ALA A 127 -1.00 -14.98 12.58
C ALA A 127 -0.40 -13.57 12.75
N LEU A 128 0.54 -13.40 13.68
CA LEU A 128 1.21 -12.12 13.94
C LEU A 128 2.07 -11.65 12.76
N VAL A 129 2.67 -12.56 12.00
CA VAL A 129 3.42 -12.22 10.77
C VAL A 129 2.52 -11.50 9.76
N LEU A 130 1.35 -12.08 9.48
CA LEU A 130 0.41 -11.53 8.51
C LEU A 130 -0.24 -10.23 9.01
N TRP A 131 -0.60 -10.20 10.30
CA TRP A 131 -1.12 -9.02 10.97
C TRP A 131 -0.12 -7.86 10.99
N SER A 132 1.16 -8.14 11.23
CA SER A 132 2.22 -7.13 11.25
C SER A 132 2.40 -6.51 9.86
N TYR A 133 2.36 -7.31 8.80
CA TYR A 133 2.38 -6.79 7.43
C TYR A 133 1.17 -5.90 7.14
N PHE A 134 -0.04 -6.37 7.46
CA PHE A 134 -1.28 -5.62 7.28
C PHE A 134 -1.23 -4.25 7.99
N SER A 135 -0.96 -4.27 9.30
CA SER A 135 -0.94 -3.06 10.12
C SER A 135 0.12 -2.04 9.68
N GLN A 136 1.31 -2.50 9.26
CA GLN A 136 2.36 -1.62 8.75
C GLN A 136 2.03 -1.00 7.40
N VAL A 137 1.47 -1.77 6.46
CA VAL A 137 1.03 -1.26 5.16
C VAL A 137 -0.10 -0.24 5.35
N VAL A 138 -1.13 -0.57 6.12
CA VAL A 138 -2.26 0.35 6.37
C VAL A 138 -1.77 1.63 7.03
N SER A 139 -0.93 1.53 8.07
CA SER A 139 -0.39 2.68 8.78
C SER A 139 0.44 3.58 7.86
N THR A 140 1.40 3.02 7.13
CA THR A 140 2.24 3.80 6.22
C THR A 140 1.45 4.42 5.07
N ALA A 141 0.57 3.66 4.42
CA ALA A 141 -0.29 4.16 3.33
C ALA A 141 -1.24 5.27 3.81
N SER A 142 -1.77 5.17 5.03
CA SER A 142 -2.67 6.18 5.60
C SER A 142 -2.00 7.54 5.86
N GLN A 143 -0.67 7.56 5.98
CA GLN A 143 0.12 8.75 6.30
C GLN A 143 0.84 9.33 5.08
N VAL A 144 0.66 8.74 3.89
CA VAL A 144 1.45 9.09 2.69
C VAL A 144 1.42 10.58 2.36
N PHE A 145 0.26 11.22 2.45
CA PHE A 145 0.11 12.65 2.15
C PHE A 145 0.84 13.56 3.14
N ILE A 146 0.82 13.21 4.43
CA ILE A 146 1.52 13.97 5.47
C ILE A 146 3.03 13.74 5.35
N ALA A 147 3.45 12.48 5.26
CA ALA A 147 4.87 12.10 5.24
C ALA A 147 5.61 12.55 3.98
N ASN A 148 4.92 12.67 2.84
CA ASN A 148 5.52 13.02 1.54
C ASN A 148 5.02 14.35 0.98
N GLY A 149 4.32 15.18 1.77
CA GLY A 149 3.73 16.45 1.32
C GLY A 149 4.74 17.36 0.63
N HIS A 150 5.93 17.53 1.22
CA HIS A 150 7.01 18.34 0.63
C HIS A 150 7.42 17.91 -0.78
N LEU A 151 7.37 16.60 -1.07
CA LEU A 151 7.73 16.06 -2.37
C LEU A 151 6.58 16.25 -3.37
N PHE A 152 5.35 16.03 -2.92
CA PHE A 152 4.14 16.23 -3.72
C PHE A 152 3.93 17.68 -4.16
N SER A 153 4.40 18.66 -3.38
CA SER A 153 4.35 20.08 -3.74
C SER A 153 5.40 20.52 -4.76
N LYS A 154 6.43 19.71 -5.01
CA LYS A 154 7.58 20.10 -5.85
C LYS A 154 7.70 19.35 -7.16
N ILE A 155 7.21 18.12 -7.24
CA ILE A 155 7.41 17.24 -8.39
C ILE A 155 6.10 16.55 -8.74
N TYR A 156 5.75 16.57 -10.03
CA TYR A 156 4.58 15.85 -10.54
C TYR A 156 4.93 14.39 -10.87
N PHE A 157 4.26 13.45 -10.22
CA PHE A 157 4.26 12.02 -10.54
C PHE A 157 2.97 11.38 -10.04
N PRO A 158 2.57 10.19 -10.53
CA PRO A 158 1.35 9.52 -10.06
C PRO A 158 1.48 9.17 -8.58
N ARG A 159 0.64 9.75 -7.71
CA ARG A 159 0.83 9.59 -6.26
C ARG A 159 0.56 8.20 -5.74
N LEU A 160 -0.23 7.41 -6.48
CA LEU A 160 -0.46 6.00 -6.17
C LEU A 160 0.86 5.18 -6.13
N VAL A 161 1.94 5.69 -6.72
CA VAL A 161 3.29 5.11 -6.59
C VAL A 161 3.73 5.02 -5.12
N VAL A 162 3.43 6.01 -4.28
CA VAL A 162 3.94 6.03 -2.89
C VAL A 162 3.22 5.02 -1.97
N PRO A 163 1.88 4.91 -1.98
CA PRO A 163 1.21 3.83 -1.26
C PRO A 163 1.62 2.45 -1.77
N VAL A 164 1.81 2.28 -3.09
CA VAL A 164 2.23 0.98 -3.65
C VAL A 164 3.68 0.65 -3.27
N SER A 165 4.59 1.64 -3.18
CA SER A 165 5.96 1.38 -2.70
C SER A 165 5.98 0.93 -1.24
N SER A 166 4.97 1.30 -0.44
CA SER A 166 4.83 0.80 0.93
C SER A 166 4.57 -0.72 1.00
N LEU A 167 3.92 -1.31 -0.02
CA LEU A 167 3.77 -2.76 -0.12
C LEU A 167 5.13 -3.43 -0.27
N LEU A 168 5.96 -2.90 -1.17
CA LEU A 168 7.29 -3.45 -1.45
C LEU A 168 8.23 -3.31 -0.26
N SER A 169 8.25 -2.14 0.39
CA SER A 169 9.12 -1.92 1.55
C SER A 169 8.73 -2.79 2.75
N ASN A 170 7.43 -2.95 3.03
CA ASN A 170 6.96 -3.84 4.10
C ASN A 170 7.04 -5.33 3.73
N SER A 171 7.11 -5.68 2.45
CA SER A 171 7.27 -7.09 2.01
C SER A 171 8.63 -7.67 2.43
N VAL A 172 9.66 -6.83 2.58
CA VAL A 172 10.96 -7.26 3.11
C VAL A 172 10.83 -7.71 4.57
N ALA A 173 10.10 -6.94 5.39
CA ALA A 173 9.80 -7.30 6.76
C ALA A 173 8.98 -8.60 6.85
N LEU A 174 7.94 -8.71 6.01
CA LEU A 174 7.15 -9.94 5.90
C LEU A 174 8.02 -11.14 5.52
N ALA A 175 8.93 -11.01 4.56
CA ALA A 175 9.80 -12.12 4.13
C ALA A 175 10.72 -12.59 5.27
N ILE A 176 11.30 -11.65 6.05
CA ILE A 176 12.14 -11.98 7.20
C ILE A 176 11.30 -12.69 8.28
N GLN A 177 10.13 -12.13 8.62
CA GLN A 177 9.23 -12.70 9.64
C GLN A 177 8.67 -14.06 9.22
N LEU A 178 8.35 -14.23 7.94
CA LEU A 178 7.95 -15.51 7.36
C LEU A 178 9.08 -16.53 7.43
N GLY A 179 10.32 -16.12 7.15
CA GLY A 179 11.50 -16.98 7.33
C GLY A 179 11.64 -17.48 8.77
N VAL A 180 11.43 -16.61 9.77
CA VAL A 180 11.42 -17.00 11.19
C VAL A 180 10.28 -17.96 11.50
N ALA A 181 9.06 -17.69 11.00
CA ALA A 181 7.91 -18.58 11.20
C ALA A 181 8.13 -19.97 10.57
N LEU A 182 8.74 -20.02 9.38
CA LEU A 182 9.10 -21.27 8.70
C LEU A 182 10.20 -22.03 9.44
N ALA A 183 11.21 -21.33 10.00
CA ALA A 183 12.24 -21.96 10.81
C ALA A 183 11.63 -22.62 12.08
N PHE A 184 10.68 -21.93 12.72
CA PHE A 184 9.93 -22.49 13.85
C PHE A 184 9.07 -23.69 13.42
N LEU A 185 8.42 -23.61 12.26
CA LEU A 185 7.62 -24.72 11.71
C LEU A 185 8.49 -25.96 11.49
N LEU A 186 9.66 -25.79 10.88
CA LEU A 186 10.62 -26.88 10.66
C LEU A 186 11.11 -27.49 11.98
N TRP A 187 11.43 -26.64 12.97
CA TRP A 187 11.84 -27.13 14.29
C TRP A 187 10.75 -27.98 14.98
N TYR A 188 9.49 -27.56 14.91
CA TYR A 188 8.36 -28.32 15.46
C TYR A 188 8.04 -29.60 14.69
N GLN A 189 8.28 -29.62 13.38
CA GLN A 189 8.18 -30.85 12.56
C GLN A 189 9.23 -31.88 12.95
N LEU A 190 10.49 -31.46 13.12
CA LEU A 190 11.58 -32.36 13.56
C LEU A 190 11.33 -32.94 14.96
N THR A 191 10.55 -32.23 15.79
CA THR A 191 10.15 -32.69 17.13
C THR A 191 8.88 -33.56 17.10
N GLY A 192 8.29 -33.80 15.91
CA GLY A 192 7.07 -34.61 15.74
C GLY A 192 5.80 -33.97 16.29
N LYS A 193 5.79 -32.64 16.50
CA LYS A 193 4.64 -31.92 17.08
C LYS A 193 3.67 -31.37 16.04
N VAL A 194 4.08 -31.28 14.78
CA VAL A 194 3.27 -30.70 13.68
C VAL A 194 3.65 -31.36 12.35
N ASP A 195 2.67 -31.77 11.55
CA ASP A 195 2.86 -32.24 10.18
C ASP A 195 2.70 -31.07 9.19
N GLY A 196 3.67 -30.15 9.21
CA GLY A 196 3.49 -28.80 8.63
C GLY A 196 3.99 -28.59 7.19
N LEU A 197 4.88 -29.44 6.67
CA LEU A 197 5.46 -29.23 5.33
C LEU A 197 4.59 -29.91 4.29
N SER A 198 3.57 -29.18 3.85
CA SER A 198 2.64 -29.64 2.83
C SER A 198 2.80 -28.84 1.55
N TRP A 199 2.28 -29.38 0.43
CA TRP A 199 2.15 -28.67 -0.84
C TRP A 199 1.44 -27.31 -0.69
N ARG A 200 0.64 -27.16 0.38
CA ARG A 200 -0.09 -25.94 0.75
C ARG A 200 0.81 -24.70 0.89
N LEU A 201 2.09 -24.85 1.22
CA LEU A 201 3.03 -23.72 1.29
C LEU A 201 3.18 -22.99 -0.06
N ALA A 202 2.92 -23.68 -1.18
CA ALA A 202 2.91 -23.07 -2.51
C ALA A 202 1.79 -22.01 -2.68
N LEU A 203 0.80 -21.98 -1.78
CA LEU A 203 -0.29 -21.00 -1.80
C LEU A 203 0.04 -19.71 -1.04
N PHE A 204 1.17 -19.64 -0.34
CA PHE A 204 1.58 -18.40 0.34
C PHE A 204 1.60 -17.17 -0.56
N PRO A 205 2.13 -17.21 -1.81
CA PRO A 205 2.12 -16.04 -2.68
C PRO A 205 0.71 -15.52 -2.95
N LEU A 206 -0.28 -16.41 -3.08
CA LEU A 206 -1.66 -16.05 -3.32
C LEU A 206 -2.26 -15.31 -2.12
N VAL A 207 -2.08 -15.85 -0.91
CA VAL A 207 -2.57 -15.23 0.34
C VAL A 207 -1.84 -13.89 0.59
N ILE A 208 -0.55 -13.81 0.29
CA ILE A 208 0.26 -12.58 0.39
C ILE A 208 -0.27 -11.50 -0.58
N ILE A 209 -0.63 -11.87 -1.80
CA ILE A 209 -1.22 -10.93 -2.78
C ILE A 209 -2.57 -10.43 -2.27
N GLN A 210 -3.41 -11.32 -1.72
CA GLN A 210 -4.72 -10.95 -1.20
C GLN A 210 -4.61 -10.01 0.01
N ILE A 211 -3.74 -10.30 0.98
CA ILE A 211 -3.51 -9.38 2.11
C ILE A 211 -2.88 -8.07 1.66
N ALA A 212 -1.97 -8.08 0.67
CA ALA A 212 -1.37 -6.86 0.13
C ALA A 212 -2.42 -5.96 -0.52
N ALA A 213 -3.31 -6.56 -1.33
CA ALA A 213 -4.44 -5.86 -1.94
C ALA A 213 -5.38 -5.27 -0.88
N PHE A 214 -5.76 -6.06 0.13
CA PHE A 214 -6.66 -5.62 1.20
C PHE A 214 -6.03 -4.51 2.07
N SER A 215 -4.76 -4.67 2.44
CA SER A 215 -4.02 -3.68 3.22
C SER A 215 -3.88 -2.36 2.47
N LEU A 216 -3.56 -2.41 1.17
CA LEU A 216 -3.51 -1.23 0.32
C LEU A 216 -4.88 -0.57 0.23
N ALA A 217 -5.95 -1.34 0.03
CA ALA A 217 -7.30 -0.84 -0.08
C ALA A 217 -7.73 -0.01 1.15
N VAL A 218 -7.55 -0.57 2.34
CA VAL A 218 -7.84 0.09 3.61
C VAL A 218 -6.92 1.30 3.81
N GLY A 219 -5.62 1.13 3.53
CA GLY A 219 -4.62 2.20 3.63
C GLY A 219 -4.91 3.39 2.73
N LEU A 220 -5.39 3.16 1.51
CA LEU A 220 -5.80 4.21 0.57
C LEU A 220 -7.06 4.95 1.06
N CYS A 221 -8.06 4.23 1.58
CA CYS A 221 -9.27 4.83 2.16
C CYS A 221 -8.93 5.74 3.36
N LEU A 222 -8.09 5.24 4.27
CA LEU A 222 -7.63 6.02 5.41
C LEU A 222 -6.72 7.16 4.98
N GLY A 223 -5.83 6.95 4.02
CA GLY A 223 -4.94 8.00 3.51
C GLY A 223 -5.67 9.16 2.85
N ALA A 224 -6.70 8.84 2.07
CA ALA A 224 -7.59 9.86 1.51
C ALA A 224 -8.35 10.62 2.60
N SER A 225 -8.75 9.93 3.67
CA SER A 225 -9.40 10.55 4.82
C SER A 225 -8.42 11.45 5.61
N THR A 226 -7.18 11.02 5.82
CA THR A 226 -6.11 11.78 6.48
C THR A 226 -5.76 13.06 5.74
N ALA A 227 -5.78 13.06 4.41
CA ALA A 227 -5.54 14.26 3.62
C ALA A 227 -6.62 15.33 3.82
N LYS A 228 -7.87 14.93 4.10
CA LYS A 228 -8.98 15.84 4.38
C LYS A 228 -9.09 16.21 5.86
N TYR A 229 -8.87 15.24 6.74
CA TYR A 229 -9.01 15.37 8.19
C TYR A 229 -7.74 14.86 8.87
N ARG A 230 -6.95 15.80 9.42
CA ARG A 230 -5.64 15.50 10.02
C ARG A 230 -5.76 14.57 11.24
N ASP A 231 -6.88 14.59 11.94
CA ASP A 231 -7.16 13.72 13.10
C ASP A 231 -7.20 12.23 12.75
N THR A 232 -7.51 11.89 11.49
CA THR A 232 -7.47 10.50 11.01
C THR A 232 -6.08 9.88 11.24
N ALA A 233 -5.01 10.70 11.21
CA ALA A 233 -3.67 10.24 11.49
C ALA A 233 -3.52 9.61 12.89
N HIS A 234 -4.22 10.16 13.89
CA HIS A 234 -4.26 9.62 15.25
C HIS A 234 -5.26 8.47 15.39
N MET A 235 -6.35 8.49 14.61
CA MET A 235 -7.36 7.42 14.62
C MET A 235 -6.83 6.11 14.02
N THR A 236 -6.02 6.16 12.96
CA THR A 236 -5.51 4.95 12.30
C THR A 236 -4.85 3.94 13.24
N PRO A 237 -3.85 4.29 14.06
CA PRO A 237 -3.23 3.32 14.97
C PRO A 237 -4.22 2.75 15.99
N PHE A 238 -5.18 3.56 16.46
CA PHE A 238 -6.23 3.10 17.36
C PHE A 238 -7.18 2.11 16.70
N LEU A 239 -7.62 2.37 15.46
CA LEU A 239 -8.48 1.46 14.69
C LEU A 239 -7.78 0.13 14.41
N ILE A 240 -6.49 0.17 14.04
CA ILE A 240 -5.68 -1.03 13.87
C ILE A 240 -5.64 -1.82 15.18
N GLN A 241 -5.43 -1.16 16.32
CA GLN A 241 -5.40 -1.83 17.62
C GLN A 241 -6.72 -2.51 17.97
N ILE A 242 -7.87 -1.87 17.74
CA ILE A 242 -9.18 -2.50 17.93
C ILE A 242 -9.34 -3.71 16.99
N TRP A 243 -8.93 -3.56 15.73
CA TRP A 243 -9.12 -4.60 14.72
C TRP A 243 -8.30 -5.87 14.99
N LEU A 244 -7.18 -5.77 15.73
CA LEU A 244 -6.44 -6.92 16.26
C LEU A 244 -7.33 -7.84 17.08
N PHE A 245 -8.21 -7.27 17.93
CA PHE A 245 -9.07 -8.04 18.83
C PHE A 245 -10.35 -8.54 18.15
N VAL A 246 -10.85 -7.82 17.14
CA VAL A 246 -12.00 -8.25 16.33
C VAL A 246 -11.63 -9.42 15.41
N THR A 247 -10.36 -9.52 15.04
CA THR A 247 -9.86 -10.56 14.15
C THR A 247 -9.39 -11.77 14.97
N PRO A 248 -9.66 -13.02 14.53
CA PRO A 248 -9.27 -14.23 15.25
C PRO A 248 -7.76 -14.52 15.15
N ILE A 249 -6.95 -13.63 15.72
CA ILE A 249 -5.49 -13.76 15.85
C ILE A 249 -5.16 -14.49 17.14
N ILE A 250 -5.86 -14.16 18.23
CA ILE A 250 -5.62 -14.67 19.59
C ILE A 250 -6.26 -16.05 19.81
N PHE A 251 -7.29 -16.39 19.05
CA PHE A 251 -8.01 -17.66 19.17
C PHE A 251 -8.26 -18.27 17.79
N PRO A 252 -8.47 -19.60 17.69
CA PRO A 252 -8.77 -20.24 16.42
C PRO A 252 -10.18 -19.85 15.95
N PHE A 253 -10.39 -19.78 14.64
CA PHE A 253 -11.68 -19.40 14.06
C PHE A 253 -12.82 -20.36 14.47
N SER A 254 -12.49 -21.62 14.77
CA SER A 254 -13.43 -22.62 15.31
C SER A 254 -13.95 -22.30 16.72
N ALA A 255 -13.26 -21.47 17.51
CA ALA A 255 -13.71 -21.06 18.85
C ALA A 255 -14.86 -20.05 18.80
N ILE A 256 -15.14 -19.44 17.65
CA ILE A 256 -16.27 -18.51 17.48
C ILE A 256 -17.57 -19.33 17.52
N PRO A 257 -18.57 -18.91 18.33
CA PRO A 257 -19.90 -19.54 18.36
C PRO A 257 -20.51 -19.59 16.96
N GLU A 258 -21.20 -20.69 16.65
CA GLU A 258 -21.71 -20.97 15.29
C GLU A 258 -22.59 -19.83 14.73
N GLN A 259 -23.42 -19.23 15.57
CA GLN A 259 -24.28 -18.08 15.24
C GLN A 259 -23.51 -16.84 14.72
N TYR A 260 -22.28 -16.63 15.18
CA TYR A 260 -21.44 -15.48 14.76
C TYR A 260 -20.40 -15.87 13.72
N ARG A 261 -20.17 -17.18 13.51
CA ARG A 261 -19.11 -17.68 12.63
C ARG A 261 -19.35 -17.31 11.17
N THR A 262 -20.59 -17.44 10.71
CA THR A 262 -21.00 -17.04 9.35
C THR A 262 -20.89 -15.54 9.19
N LEU A 263 -21.48 -14.77 10.10
CA LEU A 263 -21.44 -13.31 10.08
C LEU A 263 -20.01 -12.76 10.08
N THR A 264 -19.14 -13.28 10.96
CA THR A 264 -17.73 -12.87 11.05
C THR A 264 -16.97 -13.23 9.78
N GLY A 265 -17.23 -14.40 9.20
CA GLY A 265 -16.61 -14.83 7.94
C GLY A 265 -17.00 -13.97 6.74
N PHE A 266 -18.22 -13.42 6.70
CA PHE A 266 -18.66 -12.55 5.60
C PHE A 266 -18.31 -11.07 5.81
N LEU A 267 -18.30 -10.58 7.05
CA LEU A 267 -18.04 -9.16 7.33
C LEU A 267 -16.55 -8.82 7.42
N ASN A 268 -15.72 -9.74 7.93
CA ASN A 268 -14.30 -9.49 8.16
C ASN A 268 -13.43 -10.32 7.19
N PRO A 269 -13.09 -9.78 6.01
CA PRO A 269 -12.23 -10.50 5.05
C PRO A 269 -10.85 -10.81 5.63
N LEU A 270 -10.35 -10.00 6.58
CA LEU A 270 -9.07 -10.24 7.24
C LEU A 270 -9.10 -11.52 8.10
N ALA A 271 -10.23 -11.84 8.72
CA ALA A 271 -10.40 -13.07 9.49
C ALA A 271 -10.29 -14.31 8.60
N VAL A 272 -10.90 -14.26 7.40
CA VAL A 272 -10.82 -15.33 6.41
C VAL A 272 -9.38 -15.47 5.88
N ILE A 273 -8.73 -14.36 5.53
CA ILE A 273 -7.33 -14.36 5.04
C ILE A 273 -6.36 -14.97 6.07
N ILE A 274 -6.56 -14.71 7.38
CA ILE A 274 -5.73 -15.29 8.44
C ILE A 274 -6.03 -16.78 8.64
N ASP A 275 -7.27 -17.22 8.48
CA ASP A 275 -7.61 -18.65 8.53
C ASP A 275 -6.99 -19.40 7.34
N GLU A 276 -7.09 -18.85 6.13
CA GLU A 276 -6.42 -19.38 4.93
C GLU A 276 -4.89 -19.47 5.13
N TRP A 277 -4.30 -18.42 5.69
CA TRP A 277 -2.89 -18.40 6.03
C TRP A 277 -2.53 -19.53 7.01
N ARG A 278 -3.31 -19.72 8.07
CA ARG A 278 -3.12 -20.81 9.04
C ARG A 278 -3.32 -22.18 8.42
N TRP A 279 -4.28 -22.32 7.50
CA TRP A 279 -4.50 -23.56 6.76
C TRP A 279 -3.26 -23.96 5.96
N CYS A 280 -2.51 -23.00 5.42
CA CYS A 280 -1.24 -23.28 4.76
C CYS A 280 -0.15 -23.85 5.71
N PHE A 281 -0.17 -23.48 7.00
CA PHE A 281 0.79 -23.99 8.00
C PHE A 281 0.34 -25.29 8.68
N PHE A 282 -0.94 -25.40 9.03
CA PHE A 282 -1.47 -26.45 9.90
C PHE A 282 -2.40 -27.44 9.18
N GLY A 283 -2.92 -27.08 8.00
CA GLY A 283 -3.81 -27.95 7.22
C GLY A 283 -5.26 -28.01 7.68
N THR A 284 -5.59 -27.36 8.78
CA THR A 284 -6.94 -27.23 9.31
C THR A 284 -7.49 -25.85 8.96
N SER A 285 -8.69 -25.81 8.38
CA SER A 285 -9.40 -24.56 8.09
C SER A 285 -10.80 -24.66 8.66
N ALA A 286 -11.26 -23.57 9.26
CA ALA A 286 -12.63 -23.45 9.74
C ALA A 286 -13.52 -22.66 8.78
N VAL A 287 -12.94 -22.04 7.74
CA VAL A 287 -13.67 -21.33 6.69
C VAL A 287 -13.92 -22.22 5.48
N GLY A 288 -15.11 -22.09 4.89
CA GLY A 288 -15.45 -22.78 3.65
C GLY A 288 -15.11 -21.96 2.40
N ALA A 289 -15.18 -22.61 1.24
CA ALA A 289 -15.02 -21.95 -0.06
C ALA A 289 -15.92 -20.70 -0.28
N PRO A 290 -17.18 -20.64 0.22
CA PRO A 290 -18.01 -19.45 0.08
C PRO A 290 -17.44 -18.22 0.81
N GLN A 291 -16.86 -18.40 2.00
CA GLN A 291 -16.25 -17.32 2.77
C GLN A 291 -14.98 -16.81 2.10
N ILE A 292 -14.17 -17.71 1.53
CA ILE A 292 -12.97 -17.38 0.74
C ILE A 292 -13.37 -16.53 -0.47
N ALA A 293 -14.37 -16.96 -1.23
CA ALA A 293 -14.88 -16.21 -2.39
C ALA A 293 -15.42 -14.83 -1.97
N ALA A 294 -16.18 -14.75 -0.88
CA ALA A 294 -16.68 -13.49 -0.35
C ALA A 294 -15.53 -12.56 0.09
N ALA A 295 -14.46 -13.08 0.69
CA ALA A 295 -13.29 -12.30 1.09
C ALA A 295 -12.54 -11.75 -0.13
N LEU A 296 -12.39 -12.53 -1.21
CA LEU A 296 -11.81 -12.08 -2.47
C LEU A 296 -12.63 -10.98 -3.14
N VAL A 297 -13.96 -11.16 -3.20
CA VAL A 297 -14.88 -10.15 -3.76
C VAL A 297 -14.82 -8.87 -2.94
N THR A 298 -14.91 -8.98 -1.61
CA THR A 298 -14.85 -7.82 -0.71
C THR A 298 -13.51 -7.09 -0.85
N THR A 299 -12.39 -7.82 -0.91
CA THR A 299 -11.06 -7.23 -1.13
C THR A 299 -11.01 -6.46 -2.45
N SER A 300 -11.54 -7.04 -3.53
CA SER A 300 -11.56 -6.40 -4.84
C SER A 300 -12.42 -5.14 -4.86
N VAL A 301 -13.60 -5.19 -4.23
CA VAL A 301 -14.53 -4.05 -4.12
C VAL A 301 -13.92 -2.93 -3.28
N VAL A 302 -13.37 -3.23 -2.10
CA VAL A 302 -12.76 -2.22 -1.22
C VAL A 302 -11.51 -1.63 -1.87
N LEU A 303 -10.71 -2.43 -2.59
CA LEU A 303 -9.56 -1.92 -3.34
C LEU A 303 -9.99 -0.95 -4.43
N PHE A 304 -11.01 -1.33 -5.21
CA PHE A 304 -11.57 -0.46 -6.24
C PHE A 304 -12.05 0.87 -5.66
N ILE A 305 -12.84 0.82 -4.58
CA ILE A 305 -13.33 2.01 -3.87
C ILE A 305 -12.16 2.85 -3.34
N GLY A 306 -11.18 2.22 -2.70
CA GLY A 306 -10.02 2.90 -2.13
C GLY A 306 -9.19 3.63 -3.19
N VAL A 307 -8.95 3.01 -4.34
CA VAL A 307 -8.23 3.64 -5.45
C VAL A 307 -9.02 4.83 -6.01
N VAL A 308 -10.33 4.69 -6.23
CA VAL A 308 -11.18 5.78 -6.74
C VAL A 308 -11.21 6.97 -5.78
N ILE A 309 -11.40 6.71 -4.47
CA ILE A 309 -11.42 7.77 -3.44
C ILE A 309 -10.05 8.46 -3.36
N PHE A 310 -8.96 7.69 -3.36
CA PHE A 310 -7.61 8.23 -3.26
C PHE A 310 -7.27 9.14 -4.45
N GLN A 311 -7.57 8.71 -5.69
CA GLN A 311 -7.34 9.52 -6.89
C GLN A 311 -8.18 10.80 -6.91
N ARG A 312 -9.39 10.77 -6.34
CA ARG A 312 -10.23 11.96 -6.21
C ARG A 312 -9.61 12.97 -5.24
N VAL A 313 -9.19 12.50 -4.06
CA VAL A 313 -8.60 13.35 -3.03
C VAL A 313 -7.23 13.89 -3.45
N GLU A 314 -6.44 13.12 -4.19
CA GLU A 314 -5.15 13.56 -4.74
C GLU A 314 -5.24 14.91 -5.48
N ARG A 315 -6.35 15.17 -6.20
CA ARG A 315 -6.54 16.41 -6.96
C ARG A 315 -6.76 17.63 -6.07
N THR A 316 -7.38 17.46 -4.90
CA THR A 316 -7.74 18.56 -4.00
C THR A 316 -6.75 18.69 -2.84
N ALA A 317 -6.11 17.60 -2.42
CA ALA A 317 -5.17 17.57 -1.32
C ALA A 317 -3.96 18.50 -1.53
N MET A 318 -3.60 18.81 -2.78
CA MET A 318 -2.52 19.75 -3.07
C MET A 318 -2.80 21.20 -2.71
N ASP A 319 -4.06 21.60 -2.73
CA ASP A 319 -4.42 22.97 -2.38
C ASP A 319 -4.45 23.15 -0.85
N MET A 320 -4.45 22.05 -0.09
CA MET A 320 -4.55 22.02 1.37
C MET A 320 -3.21 21.80 2.10
N LEU A 321 -2.16 21.34 1.39
CA LEU A 321 -0.85 20.95 1.94
C LEU A 321 0.22 22.01 1.64
#